data_AF-A0A8T2T727-F1
#
_entry.id   AF-A0A8T2T727-F1
#
_cell.length_a   1.000
_cell.length_b   1.000
_cell.length_c   1.000
_cell.angle_alpha   90.00
_cell.angle_beta   90.00
_cell.angle_gamma   90.00
#
_symmetry.space_group_name_H-M   'P 1'
#
loop_
_entity.id
_entity.type
_entity.pdbx_description
1 polymer ?
#
loop_
_entity_poly.entity_id
_entity_poly.type
_entity_poly.pdbx_seq_one_letter_code
_entity_poly.pdbx_strand_id
1 'polypeptide(L)'
;MYMKCGSVIEAQEVFDRLPFLDVVSWTALMIGYADNGLNKEVLRYLDHMNRKCIAPNELTYTCSLHACAMTGNIGKGFELHNDIVKKGFDIEIPVGDYVVKLYSKCGFLFDAENVFERLMQKDVSTWNSLLTGYSEHGFADETFGQFQKMQIQGISPDIVSWNSLIMSFAEQRSMLSTVNLLLQMQEQGLLPNSMTFATILRSCSDAAALMHGRRVHAQICKSDIIDTVDTNMMTDLFNMYGRCGNMYDANLVFDEFGVRDLISWNALITGYAHQGDIDTVFLLFRRMQDSAQPNSTTFLNVLNACNHMGHLQEAYQYLELMRDGYDLIPSIRHFNCILDLHGRTSNLHNMGVVLEHMPYQPDLPVWNSVANAIATLSASNF
;
A
#
# COMPACT_ATOMS: atom_id res chain seq x y z
N MET A 1 -6.63 31.44 5.61
CA MET A 1 -6.00 31.27 6.94
C MET A 1 -6.64 30.10 7.66
N TYR A 2 -7.94 30.17 8.02
CA TYR A 2 -8.66 29.09 8.71
C TYR A 2 -8.50 27.69 8.09
N MET A 3 -8.69 27.54 6.77
CA MET A 3 -8.52 26.24 6.10
C MET A 3 -7.09 25.68 6.19
N LYS A 4 -6.05 26.53 6.19
CA LYS A 4 -4.65 26.09 6.36
C LYS A 4 -4.35 25.61 7.78
N CYS A 5 -5.20 25.95 8.75
CA CYS A 5 -5.08 25.54 10.14
C CYS A 5 -6.00 24.36 10.49
N GLY A 6 -6.68 23.76 9.50
CA GLY A 6 -7.65 22.68 9.74
C GLY A 6 -9.01 23.14 10.30
N SER A 7 -9.20 24.45 10.51
CA SER A 7 -10.45 25.06 11.00
C SER A 7 -11.46 25.21 9.87
N VAL A 8 -11.98 24.06 9.40
CA VAL A 8 -12.90 23.99 8.25
C VAL A 8 -14.25 24.64 8.56
N ILE A 9 -14.75 24.51 9.79
CA ILE A 9 -16.05 25.05 10.20
C ILE A 9 -16.02 26.58 10.21
N GLU A 10 -14.99 27.16 10.81
CA GLU A 10 -14.81 28.61 10.92
C GLU A 10 -14.59 29.24 9.54
N ALA A 11 -13.87 28.56 8.65
CA ALA A 11 -13.73 29.00 7.26
C ALA A 11 -15.07 29.02 6.53
N GLN A 12 -15.92 28.00 6.73
CA GLN A 12 -17.25 27.92 6.14
C GLN A 12 -18.16 29.02 6.69
N GLU A 13 -18.14 29.29 7.99
CA GLU A 13 -18.91 30.37 8.58
C GLU A 13 -18.51 31.74 8.04
N VAL A 14 -17.21 31.99 7.86
CA VAL A 14 -16.72 33.23 7.26
C VAL A 14 -17.19 33.35 5.82
N PHE A 15 -17.12 32.26 5.04
CA PHE A 15 -17.60 32.22 3.66
C PHE A 15 -19.11 32.51 3.56
N ASP A 16 -19.93 31.90 4.43
CA ASP A 16 -21.37 32.07 4.44
C ASP A 16 -21.81 33.49 4.85
N ARG A 17 -20.95 34.22 5.57
CA ARG A 17 -21.17 35.63 5.94
C ARG A 17 -20.70 36.63 4.90
N LEU A 18 -20.06 36.20 3.81
CA LEU A 18 -19.60 37.12 2.76
C LEU A 18 -20.80 37.72 2.01
N PRO A 19 -20.91 39.05 1.91
CA PRO A 19 -22.04 39.71 1.25
C PRO A 19 -22.04 39.51 -0.27
N PHE A 20 -20.87 39.23 -0.85
CA PHE A 20 -20.70 38.92 -2.26
C PHE A 20 -19.74 37.75 -2.40
N LEU A 21 -20.12 36.77 -3.22
CA LEU A 21 -19.31 35.59 -3.50
C LEU A 21 -18.87 35.65 -4.96
N ASP A 22 -17.58 35.86 -5.17
CA ASP A 22 -16.94 35.83 -6.48
C ASP A 22 -16.15 34.53 -6.70
N VAL A 23 -15.62 34.36 -7.91
CA VAL A 23 -14.81 33.17 -8.24
C VAL A 23 -13.68 32.95 -7.24
N VAL A 24 -12.99 34.01 -6.81
CA VAL A 24 -11.85 33.92 -5.89
C VAL A 24 -12.27 33.35 -4.53
N SER A 25 -13.40 33.82 -3.98
CA SER A 25 -13.93 33.34 -2.70
C SER A 25 -14.28 31.84 -2.77
N TRP A 26 -14.96 31.41 -3.84
CA TRP A 26 -15.30 29.99 -4.06
C TRP A 26 -14.05 29.13 -4.24
N THR A 27 -13.12 29.55 -5.10
CA THR A 27 -11.86 28.84 -5.35
C THR A 27 -11.04 28.70 -4.06
N ALA A 28 -10.96 29.74 -3.23
CA ALA A 28 -10.21 29.71 -1.97
C ALA A 28 -10.82 28.70 -0.97
N LEU A 29 -12.14 28.63 -0.88
CA LEU A 29 -12.84 27.65 -0.05
C LEU A 29 -12.56 26.22 -0.56
N MET A 30 -12.69 26.01 -1.87
CA MET A 30 -12.46 24.72 -2.51
C MET A 30 -11.02 24.22 -2.34
N ILE A 31 -10.02 25.08 -2.55
CA ILE A 31 -8.61 24.73 -2.31
C ILE A 31 -8.42 24.34 -0.85
N GLY A 32 -9.01 25.08 0.08
CA GLY A 32 -8.97 24.72 1.49
C GLY A 32 -9.54 23.32 1.76
N TYR A 33 -10.67 22.97 1.14
CA TYR A 33 -11.26 21.64 1.31
C TYR A 33 -10.37 20.54 0.73
N ALA A 34 -9.74 20.80 -0.43
CA ALA A 34 -8.77 19.88 -1.03
C ALA A 34 -7.55 19.67 -0.13
N ASP A 35 -6.98 20.74 0.43
CA ASP A 35 -5.83 20.69 1.36
C ASP A 35 -6.13 19.88 2.63
N ASN A 36 -7.40 19.79 3.03
CA ASN A 36 -7.87 18.99 4.18
C ASN A 36 -8.34 17.57 3.79
N GLY A 37 -8.12 17.13 2.54
CA GLY A 37 -8.51 15.81 2.05
C GLY A 37 -10.02 15.62 1.81
N LEU A 38 -10.82 16.68 1.94
CA LEU A 38 -12.28 16.67 1.80
C LEU A 38 -12.70 16.85 0.33
N ASN A 39 -12.15 16.00 -0.55
CA ASN A 39 -12.30 16.11 -2.01
C ASN A 39 -13.76 16.01 -2.49
N LYS A 40 -14.64 15.29 -1.78
CA LYS A 40 -16.08 15.25 -2.11
C LYS A 40 -16.76 16.60 -1.94
N GLU A 41 -16.35 17.37 -0.94
CA GLU A 41 -16.89 18.71 -0.71
C GLU A 41 -16.45 19.68 -1.81
N VAL A 42 -15.21 19.58 -2.29
CA VAL A 42 -14.73 20.36 -3.45
C VAL A 42 -15.69 20.24 -4.63
N LEU A 43 -16.07 19.02 -5.01
CA LEU A 43 -17.00 18.77 -6.12
C LEU A 43 -18.41 19.29 -5.82
N ARG A 44 -18.86 19.20 -4.56
CA ARG A 44 -20.12 19.77 -4.12
C ARG A 44 -20.14 21.30 -4.28
N TYR A 45 -19.10 21.99 -3.82
CA TYR A 45 -19.00 23.45 -3.92
C TYR A 45 -18.82 23.91 -5.37
N LEU A 46 -18.15 23.14 -6.22
CA LEU A 46 -18.10 23.38 -7.66
C LEU A 46 -19.51 23.36 -8.29
N ASP A 47 -20.34 22.37 -7.95
CA ASP A 47 -21.71 22.32 -8.45
C ASP A 47 -22.56 23.51 -7.95
N HIS A 48 -22.33 23.96 -6.72
CA HIS A 48 -22.99 25.15 -6.18
C HIS A 48 -22.56 26.43 -6.89
N MET A 49 -21.26 26.59 -7.13
CA MET A 49 -20.68 27.70 -7.89
C MET A 49 -21.28 27.76 -9.32
N ASN A 50 -21.36 26.61 -10.00
CA ASN A 50 -21.95 26.49 -11.32
C ASN A 50 -23.45 26.80 -11.35
N ARG A 51 -24.22 26.37 -10.33
CA ARG A 51 -25.65 26.72 -10.19
C ARG A 51 -25.87 28.22 -9.96
N LYS A 52 -24.90 28.92 -9.40
CA LYS A 52 -24.90 30.39 -9.28
C LYS A 52 -24.38 31.09 -10.54
N CYS A 53 -24.13 30.34 -11.63
CA CYS A 53 -23.61 30.84 -12.89
C CYS A 53 -22.27 31.58 -12.76
N ILE A 54 -21.46 31.24 -11.75
CA ILE A 54 -20.12 31.79 -11.58
C ILE A 54 -19.16 30.88 -12.36
N ALA A 55 -18.47 31.43 -13.36
CA ALA A 55 -17.58 30.66 -14.21
C ALA A 55 -16.32 30.21 -13.44
N PRO A 56 -15.95 28.91 -13.50
CA PRO A 56 -14.67 28.43 -13.01
C PRO A 56 -13.50 29.14 -13.70
N ASN A 57 -12.49 29.51 -12.90
CA ASN A 57 -11.18 29.93 -13.40
C ASN A 57 -10.21 28.74 -13.43
N GLU A 58 -8.99 29.00 -13.89
CA GLU A 58 -7.90 28.02 -13.97
C GLU A 58 -7.68 27.26 -12.65
N LEU A 59 -7.58 27.97 -11.53
CA LEU A 59 -7.40 27.40 -10.19
C LEU A 59 -8.60 26.55 -9.73
N THR A 60 -9.82 26.94 -10.10
CA THR A 60 -11.02 26.14 -9.83
C THR A 60 -10.94 24.82 -10.59
N TYR A 61 -10.48 24.82 -11.85
CA TYR A 61 -10.32 23.59 -12.62
C TYR A 61 -9.27 22.67 -12.03
N THR A 62 -8.07 23.17 -11.72
CA THR A 62 -7.00 22.33 -11.16
C THR A 62 -7.42 21.67 -9.84
N CYS A 63 -8.02 22.45 -8.93
CA CYS A 63 -8.54 21.94 -7.66
C CYS A 63 -9.66 20.90 -7.88
N SER A 64 -10.57 21.16 -8.82
CA SER A 64 -11.68 20.24 -9.11
C SER A 64 -11.22 18.94 -9.79
N LEU A 65 -10.28 19.03 -10.74
CA LEU A 65 -9.67 17.87 -11.40
C LEU A 65 -8.90 17.01 -10.39
N HIS A 66 -8.16 17.64 -9.47
CA HIS A 66 -7.51 16.94 -8.37
C HIS A 66 -8.53 16.18 -7.51
N ALA A 67 -9.62 16.85 -7.12
CA ALA A 67 -10.69 16.22 -6.34
C ALA A 67 -11.35 15.05 -7.10
N CYS A 68 -11.55 15.17 -8.42
CA CYS A 68 -12.02 14.07 -9.27
C CYS A 68 -11.04 12.89 -9.27
N ALA A 69 -9.74 13.14 -9.38
CA ALA A 69 -8.70 12.12 -9.38
C ALA A 69 -8.66 11.36 -8.04
N MET A 70 -8.76 12.08 -6.92
CA MET A 70 -8.75 11.48 -5.58
C MET A 70 -10.05 10.74 -5.23
N THR A 71 -11.16 11.13 -5.84
CA THR A 71 -12.46 10.47 -5.61
C THR A 71 -12.78 9.39 -6.65
N GLY A 72 -11.96 9.26 -7.70
CA GLY A 72 -12.23 8.39 -8.84
C GLY A 72 -13.46 8.81 -9.68
N ASN A 73 -13.94 10.05 -9.53
CA ASN A 73 -15.12 10.54 -10.23
C ASN A 73 -14.78 10.96 -11.68
N ILE A 74 -14.55 9.97 -12.52
CA ILE A 74 -14.15 10.22 -13.91
C ILE A 74 -15.26 10.89 -14.74
N GLY A 75 -16.54 10.63 -14.43
CA GLY A 75 -17.66 11.26 -15.12
C GLY A 75 -17.61 12.78 -15.01
N LYS A 76 -17.40 13.29 -13.78
CA LYS A 76 -17.20 14.73 -13.55
C LYS A 76 -15.90 15.24 -14.18
N GLY A 77 -14.85 14.41 -14.16
CA GLY A 77 -13.60 14.68 -14.86
C GLY A 77 -13.79 14.97 -16.36
N PHE A 78 -14.56 14.13 -17.06
CA PHE A 78 -14.88 14.34 -18.49
C PHE A 78 -15.69 15.62 -18.73
N GLU A 79 -16.67 15.92 -17.87
CA GLU A 79 -17.43 17.18 -17.95
C GLU A 79 -16.50 18.40 -17.87
N LEU A 80 -15.59 18.39 -16.89
CA LEU A 80 -14.64 19.48 -16.68
C LEU A 80 -13.64 19.59 -17.83
N HIS A 81 -13.07 18.48 -18.29
CA HIS A 81 -12.14 18.48 -19.42
C HIS A 81 -12.81 19.03 -20.69
N ASN A 82 -14.07 18.68 -20.98
CA ASN A 82 -14.79 19.24 -22.11
C ASN A 82 -14.99 20.76 -22.01
N ASP A 83 -15.22 21.29 -20.82
CA ASP A 83 -15.35 22.73 -20.58
C ASP A 83 -13.99 23.45 -20.69
N ILE A 84 -12.92 22.81 -20.19
CA ILE A 84 -11.52 23.27 -20.32
C ILE A 84 -11.12 23.41 -21.79
N VAL A 85 -11.40 22.38 -22.62
CA VAL A 85 -11.12 22.40 -24.07
C VAL A 85 -11.89 23.52 -24.76
N LYS A 86 -13.17 23.72 -24.42
CA LYS A 86 -13.97 24.83 -24.99
C LYS A 86 -13.40 26.21 -24.67
N LYS A 87 -12.76 26.35 -23.51
CA LYS A 87 -12.12 27.59 -23.07
C LYS A 87 -10.66 27.72 -23.54
N GLY A 88 -10.09 26.68 -24.15
CA GLY A 88 -8.71 26.64 -24.65
C GLY A 88 -7.65 26.50 -23.55
N PHE A 89 -8.03 26.07 -22.36
CA PHE A 89 -7.11 25.89 -21.23
C PHE A 89 -6.38 24.53 -21.25
N ASP A 90 -6.75 23.60 -22.14
CA ASP A 90 -6.17 22.25 -22.22
C ASP A 90 -4.70 22.24 -22.69
N ILE A 91 -4.24 23.34 -23.30
CA ILE A 91 -2.90 23.48 -23.86
C ILE A 91 -1.92 24.13 -22.84
N GLU A 92 -2.45 24.84 -21.85
CA GLU A 92 -1.67 25.54 -20.82
C GLU A 92 -1.29 24.57 -19.67
N ILE A 93 -0.06 24.68 -19.16
CA ILE A 93 0.51 23.69 -18.23
C ILE A 93 -0.34 23.48 -16.98
N PRO A 94 -0.78 24.50 -16.22
CA PRO A 94 -1.34 24.22 -14.90
C PRO A 94 -2.65 23.46 -14.98
N VAL A 95 -3.47 23.65 -16.01
CA VAL A 95 -4.70 22.88 -16.18
C VAL A 95 -4.43 21.54 -16.88
N GLY A 96 -3.65 21.56 -17.97
CA GLY A 96 -3.32 20.37 -18.74
C GLY A 96 -2.63 19.28 -17.92
N ASP A 97 -1.70 19.66 -17.04
CA ASP A 97 -1.02 18.74 -16.10
C ASP A 97 -2.02 18.04 -15.16
N TYR A 98 -3.03 18.76 -14.67
CA TYR A 98 -4.07 18.17 -13.82
C TYR A 98 -5.05 17.28 -14.59
N VAL A 99 -5.27 17.55 -15.88
CA VAL A 99 -6.04 16.65 -16.75
C VAL A 99 -5.27 15.35 -16.98
N VAL A 100 -3.96 15.41 -17.26
CA VAL A 100 -3.10 14.22 -17.35
C VAL A 100 -3.15 13.44 -16.02
N LYS A 101 -2.95 14.11 -14.88
CA LYS A 101 -3.03 13.50 -13.54
C LYS A 101 -4.36 12.80 -13.30
N LEU A 102 -5.48 13.43 -13.66
CA LEU A 102 -6.82 12.85 -13.53
C LEU A 102 -6.93 11.54 -14.31
N TYR A 103 -6.61 11.57 -15.62
CA TYR A 103 -6.77 10.39 -16.47
C TYR A 103 -5.80 9.28 -16.08
N SER A 104 -4.54 9.62 -15.79
CA SER A 104 -3.53 8.68 -15.30
C SER A 104 -3.98 7.99 -14.01
N LYS A 105 -4.52 8.73 -13.04
CA LYS A 105 -4.96 8.16 -11.77
C LYS A 105 -6.20 7.28 -11.89
N CYS A 106 -7.10 7.60 -12.84
CA CYS A 106 -8.31 6.83 -13.09
C CYS A 106 -8.13 5.68 -14.09
N GLY A 107 -6.92 5.44 -14.60
CA GLY A 107 -6.63 4.35 -15.53
C GLY A 107 -7.00 4.60 -17.00
N PHE A 108 -7.39 5.83 -17.35
CA PHE A 108 -7.70 6.24 -18.73
C PHE A 108 -6.42 6.68 -19.44
N LEU A 109 -5.44 5.78 -19.54
CA LEU A 109 -4.07 6.09 -19.97
C LEU A 109 -3.99 6.61 -21.40
N PHE A 110 -4.84 6.11 -22.30
CA PHE A 110 -4.93 6.62 -23.67
C PHE A 110 -5.37 8.09 -23.72
N ASP A 111 -6.37 8.46 -22.92
CA ASP A 111 -6.81 9.86 -22.82
C ASP A 111 -5.74 10.74 -22.16
N ALA A 112 -5.05 10.20 -21.15
CA ALA A 112 -3.90 10.87 -20.52
C ALA A 112 -2.81 11.18 -21.54
N GLU A 113 -2.42 10.20 -22.37
CA GLU A 113 -1.43 10.39 -23.43
C GLU A 113 -1.89 11.39 -24.49
N ASN A 114 -3.15 11.34 -24.92
CA ASN A 114 -3.68 12.29 -25.90
C ASN A 114 -3.60 13.74 -25.42
N VAL A 115 -3.91 13.99 -24.14
CA VAL A 115 -3.78 15.33 -23.54
C VAL A 115 -2.30 15.67 -23.38
N PHE A 116 -1.49 14.74 -22.88
CA PHE A 116 -0.06 14.92 -22.70
C PHE A 116 0.63 15.38 -23.99
N GLU A 117 0.37 14.71 -25.11
CA GLU A 117 0.98 15.04 -26.40
C GLU A 117 0.62 16.46 -26.87
N ARG A 118 -0.58 16.96 -26.54
CA ARG A 118 -1.05 18.31 -26.89
C ARG A 118 -0.40 19.42 -26.07
N LEU A 119 0.19 19.13 -24.92
CA LEU A 119 0.82 20.15 -24.06
C LEU A 119 2.02 20.80 -24.76
N MET A 120 2.03 22.14 -24.79
CA MET A 120 3.11 22.93 -25.41
C MET A 120 4.47 22.74 -24.71
N GLN A 121 4.44 22.53 -23.39
CA GLN A 121 5.61 22.24 -22.57
C GLN A 121 5.26 21.12 -21.60
N LYS A 122 6.20 20.18 -21.44
CA LYS A 122 6.08 19.03 -20.54
C LYS A 122 7.23 19.15 -19.56
N ASP A 123 6.92 19.38 -18.29
CA ASP A 123 7.93 19.40 -17.24
C ASP A 123 8.06 18.02 -16.59
N VAL A 124 8.98 17.90 -15.63
CA VAL A 124 9.20 16.66 -14.87
C VAL A 124 7.92 16.19 -14.16
N SER A 125 7.07 17.11 -13.66
CA SER A 125 5.81 16.77 -13.00
C SER A 125 4.82 16.11 -13.97
N THR A 126 4.69 16.62 -15.18
CA THR A 126 3.79 16.07 -16.19
C THR A 126 4.23 14.66 -16.62
N TRP A 127 5.54 14.47 -16.85
CA TRP A 127 6.10 13.13 -17.11
C TRP A 127 5.86 12.17 -15.96
N ASN A 128 6.12 12.61 -14.72
CA ASN A 128 5.90 11.79 -13.52
C ASN A 128 4.45 11.37 -13.36
N SER A 129 3.51 12.22 -13.74
CA SER A 129 2.07 11.89 -13.71
C SER A 129 1.73 10.76 -14.66
N LEU A 130 2.27 10.81 -15.89
CA LEU A 130 2.09 9.75 -16.88
C LEU A 130 2.77 8.44 -16.46
N LEU A 131 4.03 8.52 -16.01
CA LEU A 131 4.81 7.37 -15.53
C LEU A 131 4.15 6.68 -14.34
N THR A 132 3.67 7.45 -13.37
CA THR A 132 2.97 6.92 -12.19
C THR A 132 1.66 6.27 -12.59
N GLY A 133 0.90 6.87 -13.51
CA GLY A 133 -0.31 6.27 -14.06
C GLY A 133 -0.06 4.91 -14.70
N TYR A 134 0.95 4.81 -15.57
CA TYR A 134 1.33 3.54 -16.19
C TYR A 134 1.80 2.51 -15.17
N SER A 135 2.64 2.93 -14.21
CA SER A 135 3.15 2.06 -13.16
C SER A 135 2.04 1.51 -12.28
N GLU A 136 1.10 2.33 -11.80
CA GLU A 136 0.02 1.91 -10.89
C GLU A 136 -0.97 0.93 -11.55
N HIS A 137 -0.98 0.86 -12.89
CA HIS A 137 -1.85 -0.03 -13.67
C HIS A 137 -1.09 -1.23 -14.27
N GLY A 138 0.17 -1.46 -13.89
CA GLY A 138 0.94 -2.66 -14.25
C GLY A 138 1.57 -2.67 -15.65
N PHE A 139 1.60 -1.53 -16.34
CA PHE A 139 2.12 -1.38 -17.69
C PHE A 139 3.61 -0.99 -17.68
N ALA A 140 4.50 -1.93 -17.31
CA ALA A 140 5.92 -1.61 -17.12
C ALA A 140 6.67 -1.31 -18.42
N ASP A 141 6.32 -1.99 -19.52
CA ASP A 141 6.96 -1.77 -20.82
C ASP A 141 6.63 -0.36 -21.36
N GLU A 142 5.38 0.08 -21.22
CA GLU A 142 4.94 1.44 -21.54
C GLU A 142 5.59 2.46 -20.59
N THR A 143 5.67 2.16 -19.29
CA THR A 143 6.38 3.01 -18.31
C THR A 143 7.83 3.22 -18.74
N PHE A 144 8.54 2.15 -19.11
CA PHE A 144 9.92 2.22 -19.59
C PHE A 144 10.03 3.01 -20.90
N GLY A 145 9.12 2.79 -21.85
CA GLY A 145 9.07 3.53 -23.10
C GLY A 145 8.88 5.04 -22.88
N GLN A 146 7.97 5.44 -21.99
CA GLN A 146 7.76 6.85 -21.64
C GLN A 146 8.97 7.43 -20.88
N PHE A 147 9.60 6.66 -20.00
CA PHE A 147 10.81 7.08 -19.28
C PHE A 147 11.97 7.35 -20.26
N GLN A 148 12.17 6.49 -21.26
CA GLN A 148 13.17 6.71 -22.30
C GLN A 148 12.86 7.94 -23.15
N LYS A 149 11.58 8.16 -23.52
CA LYS A 149 11.16 9.37 -24.25
C LYS A 149 11.47 10.64 -23.46
N MET A 150 11.21 10.66 -22.15
CA MET A 150 11.56 11.77 -21.26
C MET A 150 13.05 12.12 -21.35
N GLN A 151 13.92 11.11 -21.27
CA GLN A 151 15.37 11.29 -21.39
C GLN A 151 15.80 11.77 -22.78
N ILE A 152 15.23 11.20 -23.85
CA ILE A 152 15.53 11.60 -25.24
C ILE A 152 15.13 13.05 -25.51
N GLN A 153 14.05 13.53 -24.88
CA GLN A 153 13.63 14.93 -24.94
C GLN A 153 14.48 15.87 -24.06
N GLY A 154 15.54 15.35 -23.42
CA GLY A 154 16.47 16.14 -22.63
C GLY A 154 15.97 16.49 -21.23
N ILE A 155 14.88 15.87 -20.77
CA ILE A 155 14.34 16.08 -19.44
C ILE A 155 14.98 15.07 -18.49
N SER A 156 15.68 15.57 -17.46
CA SER A 156 16.37 14.73 -16.48
C SER A 156 15.34 14.06 -15.55
N PRO A 157 15.30 12.71 -15.47
CA PRO A 157 14.42 12.01 -14.54
C PRO A 157 14.80 12.30 -13.10
N ASP A 158 13.80 12.51 -12.25
CA ASP A 158 13.99 12.71 -10.81
C ASP A 158 13.70 11.42 -10.03
N ILE A 159 13.76 11.51 -8.69
CA ILE A 159 13.50 10.36 -7.82
C ILE A 159 12.10 9.76 -8.02
N VAL A 160 11.11 10.58 -8.38
CA VAL A 160 9.74 10.12 -8.62
C VAL A 160 9.69 9.37 -9.95
N SER A 161 10.34 9.88 -11.00
CA SER A 161 10.45 9.19 -12.29
C SER A 161 11.07 7.79 -12.13
N TRP A 162 12.18 7.70 -11.40
CA TRP A 162 12.88 6.43 -11.14
C TRP A 162 12.06 5.48 -10.26
N ASN A 163 11.40 5.99 -9.23
CA ASN A 163 10.55 5.17 -8.37
C ASN A 163 9.37 4.58 -9.15
N SER A 164 8.70 5.35 -10.01
CA SER A 164 7.62 4.82 -10.86
C SER A 164 8.12 3.72 -11.80
N LEU A 165 9.34 3.86 -12.35
CA LEU A 165 9.94 2.81 -13.16
C LEU A 165 10.31 1.56 -12.34
N ILE A 166 10.91 1.73 -11.16
CA ILE A 166 11.28 0.60 -10.29
C ILE A 166 10.04 -0.15 -9.79
N MET A 167 8.96 0.57 -9.45
CA MET A 167 7.70 -0.03 -9.02
C MET A 167 7.04 -0.86 -10.12
N SER A 168 6.99 -0.37 -11.36
CA SER A 168 6.37 -1.12 -12.45
C SER A 168 7.07 -2.45 -12.73
N PHE A 169 8.42 -2.49 -12.66
CA PHE A 169 9.17 -3.75 -12.79
C PHE A 169 9.11 -4.64 -11.53
N ALA A 170 8.90 -4.06 -10.34
CA ALA A 170 8.68 -4.81 -9.12
C ALA A 170 7.36 -5.61 -9.18
N GLU A 171 6.30 -5.03 -9.74
CA GLU A 171 5.00 -5.70 -9.93
C GLU A 171 5.08 -6.88 -10.90
N GLN A 172 5.93 -6.78 -11.92
CA GLN A 172 6.24 -7.88 -12.83
C GLN A 172 7.17 -8.95 -12.22
N ARG A 173 7.52 -8.82 -10.93
CA ARG A 173 8.41 -9.72 -10.18
C ARG A 173 9.81 -9.86 -10.79
N SER A 174 10.26 -8.85 -11.57
CA SER A 174 11.61 -8.85 -12.14
C SER A 174 12.63 -8.23 -11.17
N MET A 175 13.05 -9.02 -10.18
CA MET A 175 14.01 -8.58 -9.16
C MET A 175 15.34 -8.08 -9.76
N LEU A 176 15.89 -8.74 -10.78
CA LEU A 176 17.12 -8.29 -11.44
C LEU A 176 16.96 -6.91 -12.10
N SER A 177 15.83 -6.65 -12.74
CA SER A 177 15.55 -5.33 -13.34
C SER A 177 15.51 -4.25 -12.25
N THR A 178 14.81 -4.49 -11.14
CA THR A 178 14.71 -3.49 -10.05
C THR A 178 16.06 -3.14 -9.44
N VAL A 179 16.95 -4.11 -9.24
CA VAL A 179 18.30 -3.88 -8.72
C VAL A 179 19.17 -3.15 -9.75
N ASN A 180 19.06 -3.49 -11.04
CA ASN A 180 19.80 -2.77 -12.09
C ASN A 180 19.34 -1.31 -12.20
N LEU A 181 18.04 -1.06 -12.10
CA LEU A 181 17.49 0.30 -12.13
C LEU A 181 17.94 1.13 -10.91
N LEU A 182 18.07 0.53 -9.73
CA LEU A 182 18.66 1.18 -8.56
C LEU A 182 20.09 1.65 -8.83
N LEU A 183 20.91 0.79 -9.44
CA LEU A 183 22.29 1.13 -9.78
C LEU A 183 22.34 2.26 -10.80
N GLN A 184 21.50 2.21 -11.84
CA GLN A 184 21.40 3.29 -12.84
C GLN A 184 20.95 4.62 -12.23
N MET A 185 19.97 4.60 -11.31
CA MET A 185 19.55 5.78 -10.56
C MET A 185 20.72 6.38 -9.76
N GLN A 186 21.50 5.55 -9.08
CA GLN A 186 22.69 5.96 -8.33
C GLN A 186 23.80 6.51 -9.22
N GLU A 187 24.03 5.93 -10.41
CA GLU A 187 24.99 6.42 -11.40
C GLU A 187 24.63 7.81 -11.94
N GLN A 188 23.34 8.17 -11.96
CA GLN A 188 22.87 9.52 -12.27
C GLN A 188 23.00 10.50 -11.08
N GLY A 189 23.59 10.07 -9.96
CA GLY A 189 23.81 10.89 -8.77
C GLY A 189 22.58 11.07 -7.89
N LEU A 190 21.50 10.32 -8.13
CA LEU A 190 20.30 10.36 -7.30
C LEU A 190 20.42 9.40 -6.13
N LEU A 191 20.08 9.87 -4.94
CA LEU A 191 20.05 9.06 -3.73
C LEU A 191 18.70 8.33 -3.63
N PRO A 192 18.69 6.98 -3.47
CA PRO A 192 17.46 6.23 -3.22
C PRO A 192 16.79 6.72 -1.94
N ASN A 193 15.46 6.75 -1.89
CA ASN A 193 14.71 7.06 -0.68
C ASN A 193 14.08 5.81 -0.06
N SER A 194 13.36 5.99 1.06
CA SER A 194 12.65 4.91 1.75
C SER A 194 11.74 4.11 0.81
N MET A 195 10.99 4.78 -0.06
CA MET A 195 10.11 4.11 -1.02
C MET A 195 10.88 3.27 -2.05
N THR A 196 12.04 3.77 -2.53
CA THR A 196 12.92 3.03 -3.44
C THR A 196 13.38 1.72 -2.80
N PHE A 197 13.91 1.80 -1.57
CA PHE A 197 14.42 0.63 -0.86
C PHE A 197 13.32 -0.38 -0.51
N ALA A 198 12.17 0.08 0.00
CA ALA A 198 11.02 -0.78 0.29
C ALA A 198 10.59 -1.60 -0.94
N THR A 199 10.51 -0.94 -2.10
CA THR A 199 10.12 -1.58 -3.36
C THR A 199 11.12 -2.68 -3.76
N ILE A 200 12.42 -2.42 -3.65
CA ILE A 200 13.46 -3.37 -4.03
C ILE A 200 13.58 -4.53 -3.04
N LEU A 201 13.46 -4.25 -1.73
CA LEU A 201 13.44 -5.28 -0.69
C LEU A 201 12.27 -6.24 -0.89
N ARG A 202 11.08 -5.71 -1.23
CA ARG A 202 9.93 -6.53 -1.61
C ARG A 202 10.22 -7.41 -2.82
N SER A 203 10.81 -6.87 -3.90
CA SER A 203 11.21 -7.69 -5.05
C SER A 203 12.25 -8.77 -4.70
N CYS A 204 13.19 -8.48 -3.80
CA CYS A 204 14.15 -9.47 -3.29
C CYS A 204 13.47 -10.55 -2.45
N SER A 205 12.48 -10.17 -1.63
CA SER A 205 11.65 -11.07 -0.83
C SER A 205 10.83 -12.02 -1.70
N ASP A 206 10.16 -11.49 -2.72
CA ASP A 206 9.32 -12.27 -3.65
C ASP A 206 10.13 -13.27 -4.50
N ALA A 207 11.36 -12.93 -4.84
CA ALA A 207 12.26 -13.79 -5.61
C ALA A 207 13.24 -14.61 -4.72
N ALA A 208 13.07 -14.58 -3.40
CA ALA A 208 13.93 -15.26 -2.42
C ALA A 208 15.44 -15.00 -2.62
N ALA A 209 15.83 -13.79 -3.04
CA ALA A 209 17.20 -13.45 -3.42
C ALA A 209 18.01 -12.82 -2.30
N LEU A 210 18.43 -13.66 -1.36
CA LEU A 210 19.18 -13.28 -0.16
C LEU A 210 20.41 -12.40 -0.45
N MET A 211 21.20 -12.74 -1.48
CA MET A 211 22.43 -12.01 -1.79
C MET A 211 22.16 -10.57 -2.25
N HIS A 212 21.10 -10.35 -3.02
CA HIS A 212 20.71 -9.00 -3.45
C HIS A 212 20.10 -8.23 -2.27
N GLY A 213 19.24 -8.87 -1.48
CA GLY A 213 18.68 -8.30 -0.26
C GLY A 213 19.75 -7.82 0.73
N ARG A 214 20.82 -8.62 0.94
CA ARG A 214 21.97 -8.23 1.77
C ARG A 214 22.71 -7.02 1.24
N ARG A 215 22.88 -6.92 -0.09
CA ARG A 215 23.53 -5.75 -0.71
C ARG A 215 22.69 -4.49 -0.50
N VAL A 216 21.37 -4.59 -0.64
CA VAL A 216 20.44 -3.49 -0.40
C VAL A 216 20.44 -3.10 1.08
N HIS A 217 20.37 -4.07 2.00
CA HIS A 217 20.50 -3.82 3.44
C HIS A 217 21.79 -3.08 3.79
N ALA A 218 22.93 -3.52 3.24
CA ALA A 218 24.21 -2.85 3.46
C ALA A 218 24.26 -1.42 2.87
N GLN A 219 23.49 -1.13 1.82
CA GLN A 219 23.34 0.24 1.31
C GLN A 219 22.46 1.09 2.23
N ILE A 220 21.37 0.54 2.75
CA ILE A 220 20.50 1.21 3.74
C ILE A 220 21.34 1.61 4.96
N CYS A 221 22.15 0.68 5.51
CA CYS A 221 23.04 0.94 6.65
C CYS A 221 24.20 1.90 6.37
N LYS A 222 24.39 2.34 5.11
CA LYS A 222 25.36 3.38 4.74
C LYS A 222 24.69 4.70 4.33
N SER A 223 23.37 4.71 4.22
CA SER A 223 22.62 5.88 3.79
C SER A 223 22.25 6.75 4.97
N ASP A 224 22.11 8.06 4.74
CA ASP A 224 21.65 9.02 5.76
C ASP A 224 20.17 8.80 6.16
N ILE A 225 19.49 7.82 5.56
CA ILE A 225 18.09 7.46 5.85
C ILE A 225 17.98 6.66 7.15
N ILE A 226 19.08 6.17 7.71
CA ILE A 226 19.10 5.37 8.94
C ILE A 226 18.43 6.10 10.10
N ASP A 227 18.70 7.39 10.24
CA ASP A 227 18.12 8.23 11.30
C ASP A 227 16.60 8.45 11.10
N THR A 228 16.10 8.16 9.90
CA THR A 228 14.68 8.21 9.51
C THR A 228 14.09 6.84 9.22
N VAL A 229 14.73 5.75 9.70
CA VAL A 229 14.20 4.39 9.52
C VAL A 229 12.89 4.29 10.29
N ASP A 230 11.81 4.54 9.58
CA ASP A 230 10.47 4.25 10.06
C ASP A 230 10.33 2.74 10.28
N THR A 231 9.40 2.36 11.17
CA THR A 231 9.01 0.97 11.44
C THR A 231 8.70 0.15 10.18
N ASN A 232 8.31 0.82 9.09
CA ASN A 232 8.07 0.22 7.78
C ASN A 232 9.33 -0.41 7.16
N MET A 233 10.49 0.28 7.20
CA MET A 233 11.72 -0.21 6.57
C MET A 233 12.30 -1.43 7.31
N MET A 234 12.22 -1.42 8.65
CA MET A 234 12.56 -2.58 9.46
C MET A 234 11.68 -3.78 9.12
N THR A 235 10.37 -3.56 8.95
CA THR A 235 9.42 -4.59 8.53
C THR A 235 9.75 -5.14 7.14
N ASP A 236 10.15 -4.28 6.20
CA ASP A 236 10.55 -4.68 4.85
C ASP A 236 11.85 -5.52 4.84
N LEU A 237 12.87 -5.11 5.59
CA LEU A 237 14.11 -5.87 5.77
C LEU A 237 13.85 -7.23 6.41
N PHE A 238 13.03 -7.23 7.47
CA PHE A 238 12.64 -8.45 8.14
C PHE A 238 11.92 -9.41 7.19
N ASN A 239 10.89 -8.93 6.47
CA ASN A 239 10.13 -9.73 5.52
C ASN A 239 11.01 -10.26 4.39
N MET A 240 11.99 -9.48 3.94
CA MET A 240 12.97 -9.91 2.96
C MET A 240 13.80 -11.09 3.49
N TYR A 241 14.42 -10.96 4.67
CA TYR A 241 15.22 -12.02 5.26
C TYR A 241 14.41 -13.26 5.62
N GLY A 242 13.21 -13.08 6.17
CA GLY A 242 12.29 -14.15 6.53
C GLY A 242 11.88 -15.00 5.32
N ARG A 243 11.49 -14.37 4.21
CA ARG A 243 11.17 -15.09 2.96
C ARG A 243 12.39 -15.70 2.27
N CYS A 244 13.57 -15.12 2.47
CA CYS A 244 14.83 -15.70 1.99
C CYS A 244 15.35 -16.86 2.87
N GLY A 245 14.63 -17.23 3.94
CA GLY A 245 15.02 -18.33 4.82
C GLY A 245 16.17 -18.01 5.78
N ASN A 246 16.53 -16.73 5.96
CA ASN A 246 17.66 -16.33 6.81
C ASN A 246 17.22 -15.55 8.03
N MET A 247 16.81 -16.27 9.07
CA MET A 247 16.36 -15.66 10.33
C MET A 247 17.50 -15.13 11.18
N TYR A 248 18.73 -15.61 10.98
CA TYR A 248 19.86 -15.08 11.72
C TYR A 248 20.04 -13.58 11.41
N ASP A 249 20.11 -13.22 10.13
CA ASP A 249 20.19 -11.81 9.72
C ASP A 249 18.92 -11.03 10.08
N ALA A 250 17.74 -11.67 10.04
CA ALA A 250 16.48 -11.04 10.43
C ALA A 250 16.45 -10.63 11.91
N ASN A 251 17.02 -11.46 12.81
CA ASN A 251 17.17 -11.10 14.23
C ASN A 251 18.25 -10.03 14.44
N LEU A 252 19.34 -10.06 13.66
CA LEU A 252 20.35 -9.01 13.75
C LEU A 252 19.75 -7.65 13.39
N VAL A 253 18.97 -7.56 12.31
CA VAL A 253 18.19 -6.36 11.97
C VAL A 253 17.29 -5.97 13.14
N PHE A 254 16.57 -6.93 13.72
CA PHE A 254 15.72 -6.66 14.87
C PHE A 254 16.54 -6.04 16.01
N ASP A 255 17.67 -6.63 16.40
CA ASP A 255 18.55 -6.15 17.48
C ASP A 255 19.25 -4.81 17.18
N GLU A 256 19.62 -4.53 15.93
CA GLU A 256 20.29 -3.29 15.53
C GLU A 256 19.38 -2.05 15.56
N PHE A 257 18.12 -2.16 15.11
CA PHE A 257 17.24 -0.98 14.98
C PHE A 257 16.60 -0.52 16.29
N GLY A 258 16.66 -1.32 17.38
CA GLY A 258 16.22 -0.92 18.73
C GLY A 258 14.72 -0.62 18.92
N VAL A 259 13.94 -0.51 17.85
CA VAL A 259 12.48 -0.31 17.90
C VAL A 259 11.80 -1.67 18.13
N ARG A 260 10.95 -1.73 19.16
CA ARG A 260 10.30 -2.95 19.67
C ARG A 260 8.78 -2.76 19.79
N ASP A 261 8.17 -2.32 18.69
CA ASP A 261 6.73 -2.14 18.62
C ASP A 261 6.00 -3.44 18.23
N LEU A 262 4.68 -3.43 18.29
CA LEU A 262 3.87 -4.61 17.99
C LEU A 262 4.01 -5.06 16.52
N ILE A 263 4.29 -4.14 15.60
CA ILE A 263 4.45 -4.43 14.17
C ILE A 263 5.72 -5.25 13.93
N SER A 264 6.86 -4.78 14.46
CA SER A 264 8.15 -5.46 14.34
C SER A 264 8.15 -6.85 14.98
N TRP A 265 7.52 -7.01 16.17
CA TRP A 265 7.35 -8.32 16.79
C TRP A 265 6.44 -9.26 15.99
N ASN A 266 5.32 -8.75 15.46
CA ASN A 266 4.41 -9.55 14.63
C ASN A 266 5.10 -10.04 13.35
N ALA A 267 5.89 -9.18 12.71
CA ALA A 267 6.71 -9.57 11.58
C ALA A 267 7.65 -10.72 11.97
N LEU A 268 8.41 -10.56 13.07
CA LEU A 268 9.33 -11.56 13.59
C LEU A 268 8.69 -12.93 13.81
N ILE A 269 7.53 -12.94 14.46
CA ILE A 269 6.74 -14.16 14.69
C ILE A 269 6.25 -14.77 13.37
N THR A 270 5.74 -13.98 12.42
CA THR A 270 5.30 -14.48 11.10
C THR A 270 6.45 -15.13 10.34
N GLY A 271 7.64 -14.54 10.34
CA GLY A 271 8.80 -15.09 9.62
C GLY A 271 9.20 -16.46 10.13
N TYR A 272 9.26 -16.63 11.45
CA TYR A 272 9.54 -17.92 12.08
C TYR A 272 8.40 -18.92 11.92
N ALA A 273 7.14 -18.46 11.96
CA ALA A 273 5.97 -19.30 11.72
C ALA A 273 5.98 -19.93 10.31
N HIS A 274 6.39 -19.18 9.28
CA HIS A 274 6.51 -19.70 7.91
C HIS A 274 7.65 -20.71 7.73
N GLN A 275 8.74 -20.57 8.50
CA GLN A 275 9.84 -21.53 8.48
C GLN A 275 9.57 -22.75 9.36
N GLY A 276 8.54 -22.67 10.20
CA GLY A 276 8.08 -23.75 11.07
C GLY A 276 8.92 -23.92 12.34
N ASP A 277 9.80 -22.98 12.69
CA ASP A 277 10.51 -23.02 13.96
C ASP A 277 9.58 -22.56 15.11
N ILE A 278 8.76 -23.49 15.59
CA ILE A 278 7.72 -23.24 16.57
C ILE A 278 8.29 -22.87 17.95
N ASP A 279 9.45 -23.42 18.32
CA ASP A 279 10.11 -23.12 19.59
C ASP A 279 10.51 -21.66 19.65
N THR A 280 11.08 -21.14 18.55
CA THR A 280 11.42 -19.72 18.46
C THR A 280 10.17 -18.84 18.41
N VAL A 281 9.10 -19.26 17.72
CA VAL A 281 7.79 -18.54 17.76
C VAL A 281 7.29 -18.36 19.19
N PHE A 282 7.28 -19.42 20.01
CA PHE A 282 6.84 -19.35 21.40
C PHE A 282 7.79 -18.54 22.29
N LEU A 283 9.10 -18.59 22.03
CA LEU A 283 10.07 -17.74 22.71
C LEU A 283 9.82 -16.25 22.41
N LEU A 284 9.60 -15.91 21.14
CA LEU A 284 9.36 -14.54 20.70
C LEU A 284 8.04 -13.99 21.21
N PHE A 285 6.97 -14.79 21.23
CA PHE A 285 5.71 -14.39 21.84
C PHE A 285 5.91 -14.01 23.31
N ARG A 286 6.67 -14.82 24.07
CA ARG A 286 6.97 -14.52 25.48
C ARG A 286 7.80 -13.25 25.65
N ARG A 287 8.85 -13.07 24.84
CA ARG A 287 9.67 -11.84 24.88
C ARG A 287 8.90 -10.60 24.48
N MET A 288 7.95 -10.71 23.53
CA MET A 288 7.10 -9.60 23.12
C MET A 288 6.30 -9.06 24.32
N GLN A 289 5.77 -9.94 25.18
CA GLN A 289 4.94 -9.56 26.33
C GLN A 289 5.65 -8.59 27.30
N ASP A 290 6.98 -8.56 27.30
CA ASP A 290 7.78 -7.63 28.12
C ASP A 290 7.68 -6.18 27.64
N SER A 291 7.40 -5.95 26.34
CA SER A 291 7.43 -4.61 25.73
C SER A 291 6.19 -4.24 24.92
N ALA A 292 5.33 -5.20 24.56
CA ALA A 292 4.15 -4.99 23.72
C ALA A 292 3.03 -6.00 24.06
N GLN A 293 1.79 -5.54 23.93
CA GLN A 293 0.61 -6.39 24.15
C GLN A 293 0.24 -7.12 22.85
N PRO A 294 0.12 -8.46 22.86
CA PRO A 294 -0.35 -9.24 21.72
C PRO A 294 -1.73 -8.77 21.23
N ASN A 295 -1.93 -8.79 19.91
CA ASN A 295 -3.23 -8.53 19.30
C ASN A 295 -3.74 -9.75 18.53
N SER A 296 -4.92 -9.61 17.91
CA SER A 296 -5.52 -10.68 17.11
C SER A 296 -4.58 -11.23 16.03
N THR A 297 -3.79 -10.37 15.36
CA THR A 297 -2.82 -10.81 14.36
C THR A 297 -1.67 -11.61 14.98
N THR A 298 -1.19 -11.23 16.17
CA THR A 298 -0.15 -11.98 16.90
C THR A 298 -0.59 -13.42 17.15
N PHE A 299 -1.80 -13.61 17.67
CA PHE A 299 -2.35 -14.95 17.94
C PHE A 299 -2.54 -15.75 16.65
N LEU A 300 -3.04 -15.13 15.57
CA LEU A 300 -3.16 -15.80 14.28
C LEU A 300 -1.81 -16.32 13.77
N ASN A 301 -0.74 -15.54 13.93
CA ASN A 301 0.60 -15.96 13.51
C ASN A 301 1.13 -17.16 14.31
N VAL A 302 0.90 -17.18 15.63
CA VAL A 302 1.25 -18.32 16.49
C VAL A 302 0.43 -19.56 16.11
N LEU A 303 -0.88 -19.42 15.90
CA LEU A 303 -1.74 -20.53 15.48
C LEU A 303 -1.35 -21.07 14.10
N ASN A 304 -0.91 -20.22 13.17
CA ASN A 304 -0.37 -20.67 11.89
C ASN A 304 0.89 -21.53 12.08
N ALA A 305 1.81 -21.13 12.96
CA ALA A 305 2.98 -21.95 13.29
C ALA A 305 2.58 -23.32 13.86
N CYS A 306 1.63 -23.33 14.81
CA CYS A 306 1.07 -24.58 15.34
C CYS A 306 0.45 -25.44 14.25
N ASN A 307 -0.29 -24.83 13.31
CA ASN A 307 -0.90 -25.53 12.19
C ASN A 307 0.12 -26.18 11.25
N HIS A 308 1.20 -25.46 10.91
CA HIS A 308 2.25 -26.01 10.08
C HIS A 308 2.96 -27.22 10.72
N MET A 309 3.12 -27.22 12.04
CA MET A 309 3.86 -28.26 12.77
C MET A 309 2.97 -29.31 13.49
N GLY A 310 1.65 -29.20 13.40
CA GLY A 310 0.73 -30.19 14.00
C GLY A 310 0.59 -30.09 15.52
N HIS A 311 0.93 -28.96 16.14
CA HIS A 311 0.87 -28.73 17.59
C HIS A 311 -0.56 -28.36 18.04
N LEU A 312 -1.43 -29.36 18.09
CA LEU A 312 -2.86 -29.16 18.38
C LEU A 312 -3.10 -28.65 19.81
N GLN A 313 -2.36 -29.17 20.80
CA GLN A 313 -2.58 -28.83 22.20
C GLN A 313 -2.24 -27.36 22.48
N GLU A 314 -1.09 -26.92 21.98
CA GLU A 314 -0.60 -25.56 22.10
C GLU A 314 -1.52 -24.60 21.34
N ALA A 315 -2.05 -25.00 20.17
CA ALA A 315 -3.02 -24.18 19.44
C ALA A 315 -4.27 -23.86 20.28
N TYR A 316 -4.81 -24.83 21.03
CA TYR A 316 -5.93 -24.58 21.95
C TYR A 316 -5.53 -23.69 23.13
N GLN A 317 -4.33 -23.90 23.72
CA GLN A 317 -3.84 -23.06 24.81
C GLN A 317 -3.73 -21.59 24.39
N TYR A 318 -3.23 -21.31 23.19
CA TYR A 318 -3.14 -19.95 22.67
C TYR A 318 -4.50 -19.36 22.30
N LEU A 319 -5.47 -20.18 21.85
CA LEU A 319 -6.84 -19.73 21.59
C LEU A 319 -7.58 -19.37 22.89
N GLU A 320 -7.38 -20.15 23.95
CA GLU A 320 -7.90 -19.85 25.29
C GLU A 320 -7.22 -18.62 25.89
N LEU A 321 -5.89 -18.51 25.78
CA LEU A 321 -5.14 -17.34 26.23
C LEU A 321 -5.61 -16.06 25.52
N MET A 322 -5.90 -16.13 24.22
CA MET A 322 -6.46 -15.01 23.46
C MET A 322 -7.79 -14.52 24.03
N ARG A 323 -8.70 -15.46 24.33
CA ARG A 323 -10.05 -15.15 24.84
C ARG A 323 -10.04 -14.71 26.29
N ASP A 324 -9.40 -15.49 27.16
CA ASP A 324 -9.54 -15.39 28.61
C ASP A 324 -8.40 -14.58 29.26
N GLY A 325 -7.24 -14.50 28.60
CA GLY A 325 -6.09 -13.74 29.09
C GLY A 325 -5.98 -12.32 28.53
N TYR A 326 -6.51 -12.09 27.32
CA TYR A 326 -6.39 -10.81 26.62
C TYR A 326 -7.72 -10.19 26.19
N ASP A 327 -8.86 -10.83 26.52
CA ASP A 327 -10.20 -10.39 26.12
C ASP A 327 -10.36 -10.14 24.61
N LEU A 328 -9.59 -10.87 23.78
CA LEU A 328 -9.63 -10.76 22.33
C LEU A 328 -10.60 -11.79 21.76
N ILE A 329 -11.52 -11.34 20.91
CA ILE A 329 -12.50 -12.21 20.26
C ILE A 329 -11.82 -12.98 19.12
N PRO A 330 -11.78 -14.33 19.15
CA PRO A 330 -11.25 -15.11 18.04
C PRO A 330 -12.05 -14.86 16.76
N SER A 331 -11.37 -14.55 15.67
CA SER A 331 -12.00 -14.39 14.35
C SER A 331 -12.13 -15.74 13.63
N ILE A 332 -12.92 -15.80 12.56
CA ILE A 332 -13.05 -16.99 11.71
C ILE A 332 -11.69 -17.56 11.27
N ARG A 333 -10.70 -16.70 11.00
CA ARG A 333 -9.35 -17.14 10.61
C ARG A 333 -8.65 -17.97 11.68
N HIS A 334 -8.86 -17.68 12.96
CA HIS A 334 -8.28 -18.46 14.06
C HIS A 334 -8.90 -19.86 14.11
N PHE A 335 -10.22 -19.95 13.94
CA PHE A 335 -10.93 -21.23 13.86
C PHE A 335 -10.53 -22.02 12.62
N ASN A 336 -10.28 -21.36 11.48
CA ASN A 336 -9.78 -22.02 10.27
C ASN A 336 -8.45 -22.74 10.52
N CYS A 337 -7.51 -22.15 11.29
CA CYS A 337 -6.25 -22.80 11.66
C CYS A 337 -6.48 -24.07 12.50
N ILE A 338 -7.41 -24.02 13.46
CA ILE A 338 -7.75 -25.18 14.32
C ILE A 338 -8.44 -26.29 13.51
N LEU A 339 -9.33 -25.92 12.59
CA LEU A 339 -10.02 -26.88 11.72
C LEU A 339 -9.05 -27.53 10.74
N ASP A 340 -8.11 -26.77 10.17
CA ASP A 340 -7.07 -27.32 9.29
C ASP A 340 -6.17 -28.31 10.04
N LEU A 341 -5.79 -28.00 11.29
CA LEU A 341 -5.06 -28.90 12.19
C LEU A 341 -5.77 -30.23 12.39
N HIS A 342 -7.05 -30.20 12.78
CA HIS A 342 -7.84 -31.43 12.96
C HIS A 342 -8.00 -32.19 11.65
N GLY A 343 -8.16 -31.48 10.53
CA GLY A 343 -8.28 -32.07 9.20
C GLY A 343 -7.05 -32.87 8.80
N ARG A 344 -5.84 -32.38 9.09
CA ARG A 344 -4.58 -33.12 8.85
C ARG A 344 -4.43 -34.36 9.74
N THR A 345 -4.98 -34.32 10.95
CA THR A 345 -5.00 -35.47 11.86
C THR A 345 -6.16 -36.43 11.61
N SER A 346 -6.96 -36.20 10.55
CA SER A 346 -8.15 -36.98 10.19
C SER A 346 -9.18 -37.12 11.32
N ASN A 347 -9.26 -36.14 12.21
CA ASN A 347 -10.14 -36.19 13.39
C ASN A 347 -11.50 -35.52 13.10
N LEU A 348 -12.33 -36.17 12.27
CA LEU A 348 -13.63 -35.62 11.84
C LEU A 348 -14.60 -35.32 13.01
N HIS A 349 -14.53 -36.08 14.09
CA HIS A 349 -15.39 -35.86 15.25
C HIS A 349 -15.12 -34.49 15.88
N ASN A 350 -13.85 -34.19 16.17
CA ASN A 350 -13.46 -32.92 16.76
C ASN A 350 -13.64 -31.75 15.80
N MET A 351 -13.50 -31.96 14.48
CA MET A 351 -13.87 -30.95 13.48
C MET A 351 -15.35 -30.57 13.57
N GLY A 352 -16.24 -31.55 13.70
CA GLY A 352 -17.68 -31.31 13.87
C GLY A 352 -17.99 -30.48 15.12
N VAL A 353 -17.36 -30.81 16.24
CA VAL A 353 -17.51 -30.06 17.50
C VAL A 353 -17.08 -28.60 17.33
N VAL A 354 -15.94 -28.34 16.67
CA VAL A 354 -15.46 -26.97 16.44
C VAL A 354 -16.42 -26.20 15.53
N LEU A 355 -16.97 -26.83 14.48
CA LEU A 355 -17.94 -26.21 13.57
C LEU A 355 -19.25 -25.82 14.28
N GLU A 356 -19.73 -26.65 15.20
CA GLU A 356 -20.96 -26.40 15.96
C GLU A 356 -20.82 -25.24 16.96
N HIS A 357 -19.62 -25.07 17.53
CA HIS A 357 -19.36 -24.06 18.56
C HIS A 357 -18.80 -22.75 17.99
N MET A 358 -18.49 -22.71 16.69
CA MET A 358 -17.98 -21.50 16.05
C MET A 358 -19.11 -20.46 15.89
N PRO A 359 -18.90 -19.20 16.30
CA PRO A 359 -19.94 -18.16 16.23
C PRO A 359 -20.11 -17.55 14.82
N TYR A 360 -19.45 -18.12 13.80
CA TYR A 360 -19.40 -17.62 12.44
C TYR A 360 -19.90 -18.67 11.45
N GLN A 361 -20.38 -18.23 10.29
CA GLN A 361 -20.67 -19.17 9.21
C GLN A 361 -19.37 -19.66 8.58
N PRO A 362 -19.21 -20.98 8.34
CA PRO A 362 -18.04 -21.54 7.66
C PRO A 362 -17.81 -20.94 6.28
N ASP A 363 -16.58 -20.49 6.03
CA ASP A 363 -16.15 -19.95 4.74
C ASP A 363 -15.56 -21.05 3.83
N LEU A 364 -15.20 -20.70 2.59
CA LEU A 364 -14.65 -21.64 1.62
C LEU A 364 -13.38 -22.37 2.13
N PRO A 365 -12.41 -21.70 2.79
CA PRO A 365 -11.29 -22.37 3.47
C PRO A 365 -11.71 -23.49 4.42
N VAL A 366 -12.71 -23.25 5.29
CA VAL A 366 -13.21 -24.28 6.22
C VAL A 366 -13.71 -25.51 5.48
N TRP A 367 -14.56 -25.32 4.46
CA TRP A 367 -15.10 -26.43 3.69
C TRP A 367 -14.02 -27.20 2.93
N ASN A 368 -12.98 -26.53 2.46
CA ASN A 368 -11.82 -27.19 1.85
C ASN A 368 -11.07 -28.07 2.86
N SER A 369 -10.81 -27.58 4.07
CA SER A 369 -10.15 -28.38 5.12
C SER A 369 -11.00 -29.60 5.52
N VAL A 370 -12.32 -29.46 5.63
CA VAL A 370 -13.26 -30.58 5.88
C VAL A 370 -13.22 -31.60 4.74
N ALA A 371 -13.32 -31.15 3.49
CA ALA A 371 -13.30 -32.02 2.32
C ALA A 371 -11.97 -32.81 2.22
N ASN A 372 -10.84 -32.15 2.49
CA ASN A 372 -9.52 -32.78 2.50
C ASN A 372 -9.42 -33.87 3.59
N ALA A 373 -9.95 -33.63 4.78
CA ALA A 373 -9.97 -34.62 5.86
C ALA A 373 -10.79 -35.87 5.48
N ILE A 374 -11.96 -35.68 4.87
CA ILE A 374 -12.82 -36.78 4.40
C ILE A 374 -12.14 -37.58 3.29
N ALA A 375 -11.50 -36.90 2.33
CA ALA A 375 -10.76 -37.54 1.24
C ALA A 375 -9.55 -38.35 1.72
N THR A 376 -8.87 -37.87 2.77
CA THR A 376 -7.71 -38.56 3.36
C THR A 376 -8.14 -39.84 4.08
N LEU A 377 -9.28 -39.80 4.78
CA LEU A 377 -9.86 -40.98 5.44
C LEU A 377 -10.39 -42.04 4.47
N SER A 378 -10.96 -41.64 3.34
CA SER A 378 -11.43 -42.59 2.33
C SER A 378 -10.26 -43.28 1.61
N ALA A 379 -9.12 -42.61 1.47
CA ALA A 379 -7.90 -43.18 0.89
C ALA A 379 -7.16 -44.14 1.85
N SER A 380 -7.26 -43.96 3.17
CA SER A 380 -6.65 -44.85 4.17
C SER A 380 -7.42 -46.14 4.47
N ASN A 381 -8.64 -46.27 3.93
CA ASN A 381 -9.53 -47.42 4.14
C ASN A 381 -9.57 -48.41 2.96
N PHE A 382 -8.64 -48.28 2.00
CA PHE A 382 -8.32 -49.25 0.95
C PHE A 382 -6.86 -49.69 1.10
#